data_AF-A0A9D4ACS4-F1
#
_entry.id   AF-A0A9D4ACS4-F1
#
_cell.length_a   1.000
_cell.length_b   1.000
_cell.length_c   1.000
_cell.angle_alpha   90.00
_cell.angle_beta   90.00
_cell.angle_gamma   90.00
#
_symmetry.space_group_name_H-M   'P 1'
#
loop_
_entity.id
_entity.type
_entity.pdbx_description
1 polymer ?
#
loop_
_entity_poly.entity_id
_entity_poly.type
_entity_poly.pdbx_seq_one_letter_code
_entity_poly.pdbx_strand_id
1 'polypeptide(L)'
;MDSDMLASLILPTVKADPKTSVPVLITNIRSQLRYTPSYRKASIAKQKALEKMHSRLRRHVCPQPDICVISDRGTGILATIER
;
A
#
# COMPACT_ATOMS: atom_id res chain seq x y z
N MET A 1 -6.27 11.18 11.58
CA MET A 1 -5.45 10.86 10.39
C MET A 1 -5.57 9.38 10.10
N ASP A 2 -6.42 9.08 9.14
CA ASP A 2 -6.79 7.73 8.72
C ASP A 2 -5.71 7.10 7.84
N SER A 3 -5.56 5.79 7.94
CA SER A 3 -4.60 5.03 7.12
C SER A 3 -4.87 5.17 5.62
N ASP A 4 -6.12 5.35 5.21
CA ASP A 4 -6.51 5.57 3.82
C ASP A 4 -6.08 6.93 3.26
N MET A 5 -6.13 7.97 4.09
CA MET A 5 -5.64 9.30 3.73
C MET A 5 -4.11 9.25 3.56
N LEU A 6 -3.41 8.62 4.51
CA LEU A 6 -1.96 8.42 4.43
C LEU A 6 -1.57 7.58 3.20
N ALA A 7 -2.32 6.51 2.90
CA ALA A 7 -2.08 5.65 1.74
C ALA A 7 -2.21 6.43 0.42
N SER A 8 -3.19 7.33 0.33
CA SER A 8 -3.39 8.16 -0.86
C SER A 8 -2.26 9.18 -1.03
N LEU A 9 -1.74 9.72 0.07
CA LEU A 9 -0.62 10.66 0.09
C LEU A 9 0.70 10.04 -0.38
N ILE A 10 1.00 8.82 0.09
CA ILE A 10 2.24 8.11 -0.27
C ILE A 10 2.15 7.35 -1.58
N LEU A 11 0.94 7.20 -2.15
CA LEU A 11 0.70 6.45 -3.38
C LEU A 11 1.63 6.86 -4.53
N PRO A 12 1.89 8.15 -4.80
CA PRO A 12 2.83 8.56 -5.86
C PRO A 12 4.26 8.07 -5.59
N THR A 13 4.72 8.16 -4.33
CA THR A 13 6.06 7.71 -3.92
C THR A 13 6.21 6.20 -4.05
N VAL A 14 5.21 5.45 -3.59
CA VAL A 14 5.18 3.97 -3.68
C VAL A 14 5.05 3.51 -5.14
N LYS A 15 4.38 4.27 -6.00
CA LYS A 15 4.32 4.01 -7.44
C LYS A 15 5.66 4.21 -8.14
N ALA A 16 6.40 5.24 -7.77
CA ALA A 16 7.71 5.53 -8.34
C ALA A 16 8.74 4.48 -7.91
N ASP A 17 8.74 4.10 -6.63
CA ASP A 17 9.56 3.01 -6.11
C ASP A 17 8.81 2.19 -5.04
N PRO A 18 8.30 0.99 -5.36
CA PRO A 18 7.60 0.14 -4.40
C PRO A 18 8.52 -0.41 -3.30
N LYS A 19 9.85 -0.38 -3.50
CA LYS A 19 10.84 -0.80 -2.50
C LYS A 19 11.15 0.28 -1.48
N THR A 20 10.57 1.48 -1.61
CA THR A 20 10.70 2.59 -0.65
C THR A 20 10.49 2.12 0.79
N SER A 21 11.42 2.44 1.69
CA SER A 21 11.35 2.01 3.09
C SER A 21 10.29 2.80 3.88
N VAL A 22 9.70 2.18 4.91
CA VAL A 22 8.70 2.84 5.78
C VAL A 22 9.24 4.11 6.45
N PRO A 23 10.50 4.18 6.92
CA PRO A 23 11.07 5.42 7.46
C PRO A 23 11.07 6.59 6.46
N VAL A 24 11.36 6.34 5.19
CA VAL A 24 11.30 7.39 4.14
C VAL A 24 9.88 7.92 3.98
N LEU A 25 8.89 7.03 4.02
CA LEU A 25 7.47 7.41 3.97
C LEU A 25 7.06 8.25 5.19
N ILE A 26 7.53 7.90 6.39
CA ILE A 26 7.30 8.70 7.61
C ILE A 26 7.89 10.10 7.45
N THR A 27 9.11 10.22 6.95
CA THR A 27 9.76 11.52 6.70
C THR A 27 8.99 12.35 5.68
N ASN A 28 8.52 11.73 4.59
CA ASN A 28 7.70 12.41 3.58
C ASN A 28 6.37 12.92 4.17
N ILE A 29 5.65 12.06 4.92
CA ILE A 29 4.40 12.43 5.59
C ILE A 29 4.64 13.57 6.59
N ARG A 30 5.75 13.51 7.35
CA ARG A 30 6.14 14.56 8.30
C ARG A 30 6.41 15.89 7.60
N SER A 31 7.07 15.86 6.45
CA SER A 31 7.34 17.06 5.65
C SER A 31 6.06 17.69 5.09
N GLN A 32 5.13 16.88 4.58
CA GLN A 32 3.93 17.38 3.90
C GLN A 32 2.80 17.77 4.87
N LEU A 33 2.60 17.00 5.94
CA LEU A 33 1.46 17.19 6.86
C LEU A 33 1.86 17.76 8.22
N ARG A 34 3.16 18.02 8.46
CA ARG A 34 3.70 18.37 9.79
C ARG A 34 3.27 17.38 10.90
N TYR A 35 2.92 16.16 10.49
CA TYR A 35 2.43 15.08 11.34
C TYR A 35 3.38 13.90 11.27
N THR A 36 3.76 13.35 12.42
CA THR A 36 4.62 12.16 12.46
C THR A 36 3.76 10.92 12.71
N PRO A 37 3.46 10.11 11.68
CA PRO A 37 2.75 8.85 11.88
C PRO A 37 3.64 7.85 12.62
N SER A 38 3.02 6.96 13.39
CA SER A 38 3.75 5.81 13.95
C SER A 38 4.18 4.84 12.85
N TYR A 39 5.23 4.06 13.12
CA TYR A 39 5.74 3.07 12.18
C TYR A 39 4.66 2.10 11.70
N ARG A 40 3.84 1.57 12.62
CA ARG A 40 2.72 0.67 12.31
C ARG A 40 1.71 1.32 11.36
N LYS A 41 1.34 2.59 11.59
CA LYS A 41 0.41 3.32 10.71
C LYS A 41 0.99 3.53 9.32
N ALA A 42 2.26 3.93 9.23
CA ALA A 42 2.93 4.12 7.94
C ALA A 42 3.07 2.78 7.17
N SER A 43 3.32 1.68 7.88
CA SER A 43 3.36 0.33 7.28
C SER A 43 2.00 -0.09 6.71
N ILE A 44 0.91 0.08 7.47
CA ILE A 44 -0.46 -0.20 7.00
C ILE A 44 -0.81 0.68 5.79
N ALA A 45 -0.47 1.97 5.84
CA ALA A 45 -0.69 2.89 4.72
C ALA A 45 0.06 2.43 3.47
N LYS A 46 1.33 1.99 3.61
CA LYS A 46 2.12 1.44 2.50
C LYS A 46 1.44 0.22 1.89
N GLN A 47 0.95 -0.70 2.71
CA GLN A 47 0.23 -1.88 2.24
C GLN A 47 -1.03 -1.50 1.46
N LYS A 48 -1.87 -0.62 2.01
CA LYS A 48 -3.07 -0.12 1.31
C LYS A 48 -2.75 0.57 -0.01
N ALA A 49 -1.65 1.31 -0.10
CA ALA A 49 -1.19 1.93 -1.34
C ALA A 49 -0.80 0.88 -2.39
N LEU A 50 -0.09 -0.18 -1.98
CA LEU A 50 0.28 -1.30 -2.85
C LEU A 50 -0.95 -2.08 -3.32
N GLU A 51 -1.91 -2.36 -2.45
CA GLU A 51 -3.18 -3.01 -2.81
C GLU A 51 -3.96 -2.18 -3.84
N LYS A 52 -4.00 -0.84 -3.67
CA LYS A 52 -4.59 0.07 -4.67
C LYS A 52 -3.86 0.07 -6.01
N MET A 53 -2.56 -0.21 -6.04
CA MET A 53 -1.80 -0.39 -7.29
C MET A 53 -2.11 -1.75 -7.94
N HIS A 54 -2.05 -2.83 -7.17
CA HIS A 54 -2.22 -4.20 -7.66
C HIS A 54 -3.66 -4.53 -8.07
N SER A 55 -4.66 -3.99 -7.39
CA SER A 55 -6.08 -4.16 -7.77
C SER A 55 -6.39 -3.61 -9.17
N ARG A 56 -5.65 -2.59 -9.64
CA ARG A 56 -5.76 -2.10 -11.02
C ARG A 56 -5.16 -3.06 -12.03
N LEU A 57 -4.03 -3.70 -11.69
CA LEU A 57 -3.38 -4.72 -12.52
C LEU A 57 -4.24 -5.99 -12.65
N ARG A 58 -4.90 -6.45 -11.59
CA ARG A 58 -5.81 -7.62 -11.65
C ARG A 58 -6.88 -7.46 -12.73
N ARG A 59 -7.50 -6.28 -12.86
CA ARG A 59 -8.48 -6.00 -13.92
C ARG A 59 -7.95 -6.13 -15.35
N HIS A 60 -6.64 -5.99 -15.54
CA HIS A 60 -6.03 -6.00 -16.87
C HIS A 60 -5.24 -7.29 -17.17
N VAL A 61 -4.77 -8.00 -16.14
CA VAL A 61 -3.89 -9.17 -16.28
C VAL A 61 -4.66 -10.48 -16.12
N CYS A 62 -5.71 -10.55 -15.29
CA CYS A 62 -6.48 -11.79 -15.08
C CYS A 62 -8.00 -11.51 -15.01
N PRO A 63 -8.76 -11.73 -16.10
CA PRO A 63 -10.23 -11.74 -16.06
C PRO A 63 -10.82 -13.11 -15.65
N GLN A 64 -9.99 -14.11 -15.34
CA GLN A 64 -10.43 -15.50 -15.13
C GLN A 64 -10.47 -15.86 -13.62
N PRO A 65 -11.55 -16.56 -13.17
CA PRO A 65 -11.82 -16.79 -11.75
C PRO A 65 -10.83 -17.74 -11.03
N ASP A 66 -10.05 -18.54 -11.76
CA ASP A 66 -9.23 -19.62 -11.19
C ASP A 66 -7.74 -19.31 -11.02
N ILE A 67 -7.32 -18.03 -11.12
CA ILE A 67 -5.90 -17.64 -10.98
C ILE A 67 -5.67 -16.82 -9.71
N CYS A 68 -4.96 -17.42 -8.74
CA CYS A 68 -4.50 -16.75 -7.53
C CYS A 68 -3.12 -16.12 -7.76
N VAL A 69 -3.03 -14.78 -7.72
CA VAL A 69 -1.75 -14.08 -7.66
C VAL A 69 -1.21 -14.19 -6.23
N ILE A 70 -0.28 -15.13 -6.02
CA ILE A 70 0.45 -15.27 -4.76
C ILE A 70 1.53 -14.17 -4.71
N SER A 71 1.33 -13.20 -3.83
CA SER A 71 2.35 -12.18 -3.52
C SER A 71 3.11 -12.62 -2.26
N ASP A 72 4.43 -12.74 -2.36
CA ASP A 72 5.35 -13.07 -1.25
C ASP A 72 5.31 -12.05 -0.09
N ARG A 73 4.57 -10.95 -0.24
CA ARG A 73 4.54 -9.83 0.72
C ARG A 73 3.43 -9.99 1.76
N GLY A 74 3.55 -11.02 2.60
CA GLY A 74 2.96 -11.11 3.94
C GLY A 74 1.44 -11.32 4.04
N THR A 75 1.06 -12.05 5.09
CA THR A 75 -0.27 -12.55 5.51
C THR A 75 -1.46 -11.57 5.40
N GLY A 76 -1.23 -10.27 5.23
CA GLY A 76 -2.29 -9.25 5.17
C GLY A 76 -3.11 -9.21 3.88
N ILE A 77 -2.54 -9.62 2.73
CA ILE A 77 -3.26 -9.60 1.43
C ILE A 77 -4.39 -10.65 1.40
N LEU A 78 -4.21 -11.81 2.04
CA LEU A 78 -5.21 -12.88 2.07
C LEU A 78 -6.50 -12.43 2.77
N ALA A 79 -6.36 -11.73 3.90
CA ALA A 79 -7.48 -11.24 4.70
C ALA A 79 -8.34 -10.16 4.02
N THR A 80 -7.82 -9.51 2.98
CA THR A 80 -8.56 -8.53 2.15
C THR A 80 -9.22 -9.17 0.92
N ILE A 81 -8.77 -10.36 0.51
CA ILE A 81 -9.33 -11.09 -0.64
C ILE A 81 -10.52 -11.96 -0.21
N GLU A 82 -10.56 -12.45 1.04
CA GLU A 82 -11.67 -13.27 1.56
C GLU A 82 -12.83 -12.45 2.16
N ARG A 83 -13.18 -11.29 1.60
CA ARG A 83 -14.28 -10.46 2.10
C ARG A 83 -15.30 -10.07 1.04
#